data_AF-A0A6J6ICV1-F1
#
_entry.id   AF-A0A6J6ICV1-F1
#
_cell.length_a   1.000
_cell.length_b   1.000
_cell.length_c   1.000
_cell.angle_alpha   90.00
_cell.angle_beta   90.00
_cell.angle_gamma   90.00
#
_symmetry.space_group_name_H-M   'P 1'
#
loop_
_entity.id
_entity.type
_entity.pdbx_description
1 polymer ?
#
loop_
_entity_poly.entity_id
_entity_poly.type
_entity_poly.pdbx_seq_one_letter_code
_entity_poly.pdbx_strand_id
1 'polypeptide(L)'
;MAEIRAVMASAASPRTQDVADGALRSAVLAGLYEGASGSAQVVLTRRSKALRSHSGEVSFPGGRQEPGEQLWATALREAEEEIALDPSVVMHLGELDHLRTVSSRSWIVPYVAEITDPHLVIPQLQAAPDEVELVLHVGLEELLSDGVFREELWTFGEHTRPVFFFEIEGDTVWGATAAMLRNLLSIITGTHDPMAEITHWDAPNAVLPPGLAD
;
A
#
# COMPACT_ATOMS: atom_id res chain seq x y z
N MET A 1 18.75 -2.66 2.87
CA MET A 1 17.75 -2.37 3.93
C MET A 1 18.17 -1.46 5.10
N ALA A 2 19.44 -1.45 5.54
CA ALA A 2 19.85 -0.72 6.76
C ALA A 2 19.51 0.80 6.76
N GLU A 3 19.67 1.48 5.62
CA GLU A 3 19.34 2.90 5.49
C GLU A 3 17.84 3.16 5.67
N ILE A 4 16.99 2.33 5.06
CA ILE A 4 15.53 2.41 5.22
C ILE A 4 15.14 2.26 6.70
N ARG A 5 15.74 1.30 7.43
CA ARG A 5 15.50 1.15 8.87
C ARG A 5 15.82 2.44 9.63
N ALA A 6 16.97 3.05 9.35
CA ALA A 6 17.40 4.27 10.02
C ALA A 6 16.48 5.45 9.71
N VAL A 7 16.07 5.60 8.45
CA VAL A 7 15.12 6.63 8.01
C VAL A 7 13.78 6.44 8.71
N MET A 8 13.20 5.24 8.68
CA MET A 8 11.92 4.94 9.33
C MET A 8 11.98 5.17 10.85
N ALA A 9 13.07 4.78 11.51
CA ALA A 9 13.26 5.00 12.95
C ALA A 9 13.35 6.49 13.34
N SER A 10 13.76 7.35 12.41
CA SER A 10 13.84 8.80 12.60
C SER A 10 12.68 9.59 11.99
N ALA A 11 11.75 8.92 11.32
CA ALA A 11 10.64 9.56 10.64
C ALA A 11 9.73 10.26 11.66
N ALA A 12 9.10 11.35 11.23
CA ALA A 12 8.06 11.99 12.04
C ALA A 12 6.91 11.02 12.29
N SER A 13 6.20 11.20 13.41
CA SER A 13 4.98 10.43 13.68
C SER A 13 4.00 10.53 12.51
N PRO A 14 3.28 9.44 12.17
CA PRO A 14 2.33 9.45 11.07
C PRO A 14 1.26 10.51 11.33
N ARG A 15 0.83 11.20 10.27
CA ARG A 15 -0.34 12.06 10.36
C ARG A 15 -1.55 11.17 10.54
N THR A 16 -2.27 11.42 11.63
CA THR A 16 -3.51 10.72 11.95
C THR A 16 -4.70 11.65 11.69
N GLN A 17 -5.84 11.05 11.39
CA GLN A 17 -7.11 11.77 11.31
C GLN A 17 -8.02 11.33 12.44
N ASP A 18 -8.92 12.22 12.85
CA ASP A 18 -10.00 11.87 13.76
C ASP A 18 -10.80 10.70 13.18
N VAL A 19 -10.72 9.57 13.87
CA VAL A 19 -11.51 8.40 13.52
C VAL A 19 -12.94 8.67 13.97
N ALA A 20 -13.83 8.92 13.02
CA ALA A 20 -15.25 9.08 13.32
C ALA A 20 -15.78 7.83 14.05
N ASP A 21 -16.68 8.04 15.02
CA ASP A 21 -17.32 6.94 15.73
C ASP A 21 -17.98 5.96 14.75
N GLY A 22 -17.62 4.67 14.87
CA GLY A 22 -18.12 3.61 14.02
C GLY A 22 -17.46 3.49 12.64
N ALA A 23 -16.33 4.16 12.39
CA ALA A 23 -15.55 3.93 11.17
C ALA A 23 -15.05 2.48 11.10
N LEU A 24 -15.17 1.88 9.90
CA LEU A 24 -14.57 0.58 9.62
C LEU A 24 -13.06 0.78 9.57
N ARG A 25 -12.31 0.08 10.41
CA ARG A 25 -10.85 0.17 10.42
C ARG A 25 -10.28 -0.96 9.59
N SER A 26 -9.24 -0.66 8.84
CA SER A 26 -8.48 -1.62 8.06
C SER A 26 -7.00 -1.36 8.29
N ALA A 27 -6.18 -2.39 8.13
CA ALA A 27 -4.74 -2.27 8.23
C ALA A 27 -4.10 -2.95 7.03
N VAL A 28 -3.02 -2.36 6.52
CA VAL A 28 -2.27 -2.89 5.37
C VAL A 28 -0.78 -2.95 5.69
N LEU A 29 -0.08 -3.87 5.04
CA LEU A 29 1.35 -4.12 5.23
C LEU A 29 2.16 -3.67 4.02
N ALA A 30 2.88 -2.56 4.15
CA ALA A 30 3.97 -2.20 3.26
C ALA A 30 5.22 -3.03 3.61
N GLY A 31 5.23 -4.28 3.16
CA GLY A 31 6.30 -5.25 3.39
C GLY A 31 7.50 -4.98 2.47
N LEU A 32 8.64 -4.66 3.08
CA LEU A 32 9.90 -4.36 2.39
C LEU A 32 10.92 -5.47 2.61
N TYR A 33 11.69 -5.80 1.58
CA TYR A 33 12.79 -6.75 1.71
C TYR A 33 13.91 -6.42 0.73
N GLU A 34 15.08 -7.03 0.96
CA GLU A 34 16.21 -6.91 0.03
C GLU A 34 16.07 -7.98 -1.06
N GLY A 35 15.87 -7.55 -2.31
CA GLY A 35 15.79 -8.44 -3.46
C GLY A 35 17.14 -9.05 -3.82
N ALA A 36 17.13 -10.04 -4.72
CA ALA A 36 18.34 -10.73 -5.16
C ALA A 36 19.39 -9.82 -5.81
N SER A 37 19.00 -8.65 -6.34
CA SER A 37 19.91 -7.63 -6.88
C SER A 37 20.51 -6.71 -5.82
N GLY A 38 20.14 -6.86 -4.54
CA GLY A 38 20.49 -5.94 -3.45
C GLY A 38 19.61 -4.69 -3.38
N SER A 39 18.69 -4.51 -4.33
CA SER A 39 17.70 -3.43 -4.31
C SER A 39 16.59 -3.71 -3.30
N ALA A 40 16.08 -2.65 -2.67
CA ALA A 40 14.90 -2.76 -1.82
C ALA A 40 13.65 -2.98 -2.69
N GLN A 41 12.82 -3.93 -2.28
CA GLN A 41 11.60 -4.34 -2.95
C GLN A 41 10.41 -4.11 -2.02
N VAL A 42 9.24 -3.80 -2.58
CA VAL A 42 7.97 -3.73 -1.87
C VAL A 42 7.02 -4.81 -2.39
N VAL A 43 6.34 -5.47 -1.46
CA VAL A 43 5.32 -6.48 -1.78
C VAL A 43 3.97 -5.82 -1.98
N LEU A 44 3.34 -6.10 -3.11
CA LEU A 44 1.98 -5.71 -3.46
C LEU A 44 1.18 -6.96 -3.89
N THR A 45 -0.14 -6.84 -3.94
CA THR A 45 -1.05 -7.88 -4.43
C THR A 45 -1.90 -7.31 -5.55
N ARG A 46 -2.16 -8.12 -6.58
CA ARG A 46 -3.24 -7.87 -7.54
C ARG A 46 -4.45 -8.68 -7.14
N ARG A 47 -5.55 -8.00 -6.83
CA ARG A 47 -6.80 -8.66 -6.43
C ARG A 47 -7.38 -9.48 -7.57
N SER A 48 -7.94 -10.64 -7.23
CA SER A 48 -8.57 -11.53 -8.21
C SER A 48 -9.66 -10.82 -9.02
N LYS A 49 -9.60 -10.96 -10.35
CA LYS A 49 -10.62 -10.44 -11.26
C LYS A 49 -12.02 -11.04 -11.03
N ALA A 50 -12.11 -12.15 -10.28
CA ALA A 50 -13.38 -12.79 -9.95
C ALA A 50 -14.16 -12.09 -8.82
N LEU A 51 -13.53 -11.13 -8.11
CA LEU A 51 -14.17 -10.43 -6.99
C LEU A 51 -15.17 -9.37 -7.46
N ARG A 52 -16.21 -9.14 -6.65
CA ARG A 52 -17.31 -8.21 -6.98
C ARG A 52 -16.95 -6.72 -6.88
N SER A 53 -15.86 -6.41 -6.20
CA SER A 53 -15.39 -5.04 -5.94
C SER A 53 -13.87 -5.01 -6.02
N HIS A 54 -13.31 -3.92 -6.54
CA HIS A 54 -11.85 -3.71 -6.64
C HIS A 54 -11.13 -4.83 -7.41
N SER A 55 -11.81 -5.44 -8.39
CA SER A 55 -11.27 -6.52 -9.22
C SER A 55 -10.07 -6.03 -10.03
N GLY A 56 -8.93 -6.72 -9.92
CA GLY A 56 -7.71 -6.35 -10.64
C GLY A 56 -6.97 -5.14 -10.06
N GLU A 57 -7.44 -4.53 -8.97
CA GLU A 57 -6.71 -3.44 -8.34
C GLU A 57 -5.44 -3.93 -7.66
N VAL A 58 -4.38 -3.13 -7.73
CA VAL A 58 -3.13 -3.37 -7.00
C VAL A 58 -3.18 -2.70 -5.63
N SER A 59 -2.91 -3.47 -4.59
CA SER A 59 -2.93 -3.04 -3.20
C SER A 59 -1.75 -3.57 -2.39
N PHE A 60 -1.51 -2.98 -1.23
CA PHE A 60 -0.75 -3.69 -0.19
C PHE A 60 -1.58 -4.86 0.33
N PRO A 61 -0.95 -5.96 0.79
CA PRO A 61 -1.65 -6.98 1.56
C PRO A 61 -2.36 -6.34 2.76
N GLY A 62 -3.60 -6.72 3.01
CA GLY A 62 -4.35 -6.15 4.13
C GLY A 62 -5.85 -6.13 3.96
N GLY A 63 -6.53 -5.85 5.07
CA GLY A 63 -7.97 -5.97 5.16
C GLY A 63 -8.55 -5.36 6.42
N ARG A 64 -9.78 -5.78 6.73
CA ARG A 64 -10.58 -5.17 7.80
C ARG A 64 -10.17 -5.72 9.16
N GLN A 65 -10.17 -4.83 10.14
CA GLN A 65 -9.96 -5.21 11.53
C GLN A 65 -11.10 -6.09 12.05
N GLU A 66 -10.75 -7.23 12.66
CA GLU A 66 -11.72 -8.06 13.36
C GLU A 66 -12.06 -7.51 14.76
N PRO A 67 -13.23 -7.82 15.33
CA PRO A 67 -13.62 -7.33 16.65
C PRO A 67 -12.61 -7.70 17.75
N GLY A 68 -12.00 -6.68 18.37
CA GLY A 68 -11.04 -6.84 19.46
C GLY A 68 -9.60 -7.11 19.02
N GLU A 69 -9.35 -7.16 17.71
CA GLU A 69 -8.01 -7.32 17.14
C GLU A 69 -7.21 -6.01 17.20
N GLN A 70 -5.89 -6.08 17.35
CA GLN A 70 -5.03 -4.90 17.21
C GLN A 70 -4.70 -4.69 15.73
N LEU A 71 -4.63 -3.45 15.24
CA LEU A 71 -4.47 -3.16 13.81
C LEU A 71 -3.16 -3.73 13.22
N TRP A 72 -2.09 -3.76 14.00
CA TRP A 72 -0.86 -4.45 13.57
C TRP A 72 -1.08 -5.95 13.38
N ALA A 73 -1.83 -6.60 14.28
CA ALA A 73 -2.19 -8.00 14.15
C ALA A 73 -3.10 -8.24 12.93
N THR A 74 -4.02 -7.31 12.64
CA THR A 74 -4.83 -7.32 11.41
C THR A 74 -3.95 -7.34 10.16
N ALA A 75 -2.97 -6.44 10.05
CA ALA A 75 -2.09 -6.39 8.88
C ALA A 75 -1.27 -7.68 8.70
N LEU A 76 -0.79 -8.27 9.80
CA LEU A 76 -0.06 -9.54 9.77
C LEU A 76 -0.95 -10.72 9.38
N ARG A 77 -2.14 -10.84 9.98
CA ARG A 77 -3.11 -11.89 9.68
C ARG A 77 -3.51 -11.85 8.21
N GLU A 78 -3.88 -10.67 7.70
CA GLU A 78 -4.28 -10.49 6.30
C GLU A 78 -3.11 -10.80 5.35
N ALA A 79 -1.87 -10.41 5.67
CA ALA A 79 -0.72 -10.79 4.86
C ALA A 79 -0.43 -12.32 4.91
N GLU A 80 -0.64 -12.97 6.06
CA GLU A 80 -0.55 -14.43 6.15
C GLU A 80 -1.64 -15.11 5.28
N GLU A 81 -2.87 -14.62 5.35
CA GLU A 81 -4.01 -15.16 4.59
C GLU A 81 -3.87 -14.92 3.08
N GLU A 82 -3.53 -13.71 2.64
CA GLU A 82 -3.52 -13.31 1.24
C GLU A 82 -2.28 -13.81 0.48
N ILE A 83 -1.11 -13.85 1.14
CA ILE A 83 0.20 -14.12 0.49
C ILE A 83 1.07 -15.16 1.21
N ALA A 84 0.55 -15.85 2.23
CA ALA A 84 1.28 -16.84 3.02
C ALA A 84 2.57 -16.28 3.68
N LEU A 85 2.56 -15.00 4.06
CA LEU A 85 3.69 -14.38 4.75
C LEU A 85 3.73 -14.81 6.22
N ASP A 86 4.77 -15.54 6.63
CA ASP A 86 4.97 -15.92 8.02
C ASP A 86 5.19 -14.67 8.91
N PRO A 87 4.32 -14.40 9.90
CA PRO A 87 4.47 -13.24 10.79
C PRO A 87 5.79 -13.23 11.57
N SER A 88 6.45 -14.38 11.77
CA SER A 88 7.70 -14.50 12.53
C SER A 88 8.90 -13.83 11.86
N VAL A 89 8.83 -13.61 10.55
CA VAL A 89 9.89 -12.96 9.78
C VAL A 89 9.59 -11.49 9.49
N VAL A 90 8.53 -10.92 10.08
CA VAL A 90 8.12 -9.54 9.86
C VAL A 90 8.54 -8.65 11.03
N MET A 91 9.43 -7.70 10.75
CA MET A 91 9.91 -6.71 11.71
C MET A 91 9.26 -5.34 11.43
N HIS A 92 8.43 -4.89 12.36
CA HIS A 92 7.78 -3.58 12.28
C HIS A 92 8.81 -2.43 12.28
N LEU A 93 8.72 -1.53 11.30
CA LEU A 93 9.58 -0.35 11.16
C LEU A 93 8.89 0.96 11.54
N GLY A 94 7.57 1.04 11.35
CA GLY A 94 6.79 2.26 11.57
C GLY A 94 5.47 2.25 10.82
N GLU A 95 4.86 3.42 10.71
CA GLU A 95 3.58 3.63 10.03
C GLU A 95 3.73 4.75 8.99
N LEU A 96 2.95 4.67 7.91
CA LEU A 96 2.73 5.79 7.00
C LEU A 96 1.52 6.61 7.48
N ASP A 97 1.24 7.72 6.80
CA ASP A 97 0.05 8.52 7.11
C ASP A 97 -1.25 7.71 6.98
N HIS A 98 -2.16 7.93 7.92
CA HIS A 98 -3.43 7.21 7.93
C HIS A 98 -4.38 7.80 6.89
N LEU A 99 -4.96 6.92 6.09
CA LEU A 99 -5.84 7.30 4.99
C LEU A 99 -7.29 7.04 5.33
N ARG A 100 -8.12 8.04 5.06
CA ARG A 100 -9.58 7.88 5.08
C ARG A 100 -10.07 7.75 3.66
N THR A 101 -10.69 6.62 3.37
CA THR A 101 -11.46 6.41 2.14
C THR A 101 -12.89 6.89 2.39
N VAL A 102 -13.38 7.80 1.55
CA VAL A 102 -14.71 8.40 1.75
C VAL A 102 -15.81 7.48 1.16
N SER A 103 -15.48 6.71 0.11
CA SER A 103 -16.36 5.75 -0.57
C SER A 103 -16.69 4.52 0.29
N SER A 104 -15.69 3.90 0.91
CA SER A 104 -15.87 2.71 1.75
C SER A 104 -15.98 3.01 3.24
N ARG A 105 -15.84 4.30 3.63
CA ARG A 105 -15.76 4.77 5.03
C ARG A 105 -14.68 4.03 5.83
N SER A 106 -13.66 3.52 5.14
CA SER A 106 -12.57 2.78 5.77
C SER A 106 -11.47 3.74 6.19
N TRP A 107 -11.02 3.58 7.44
CA TRP A 107 -9.83 4.21 7.97
C TRP A 107 -8.69 3.19 7.91
N ILE A 108 -7.71 3.47 7.05
CA ILE A 108 -6.63 2.55 6.70
C ILE A 108 -5.38 2.96 7.46
N VAL A 109 -4.81 2.00 8.20
CA VAL A 109 -3.51 2.12 8.85
C VAL A 109 -2.46 1.35 8.06
N PRO A 110 -1.58 2.06 7.33
CA PRO A 110 -0.44 1.47 6.65
C PRO A 110 0.74 1.26 7.58
N TYR A 111 1.06 -0.01 7.85
CA TYR A 111 2.27 -0.39 8.55
C TYR A 111 3.42 -0.65 7.60
N VAL A 112 4.58 -0.10 7.88
CA VAL A 112 5.83 -0.40 7.18
C VAL A 112 6.58 -1.44 7.99
N ALA A 113 6.97 -2.52 7.32
CA ALA A 113 7.73 -3.59 7.95
C ALA A 113 8.82 -4.10 7.02
N GLU A 114 9.87 -4.61 7.62
CA GLU A 114 10.87 -5.38 6.92
C GLU A 114 10.56 -6.87 7.05
N ILE A 115 10.62 -7.58 5.93
CA ILE A 115 10.61 -9.04 5.89
C ILE A 115 12.07 -9.48 6.00
N THR A 116 12.46 -9.99 7.16
CA THR A 116 13.86 -10.24 7.53
C THR A 116 14.38 -11.61 7.09
N ASP A 117 13.55 -12.43 6.45
CA ASP A 117 13.96 -13.77 6.04
C ASP A 117 15.05 -13.69 4.95
N PRO A 118 16.31 -14.09 5.25
CA PRO A 118 17.40 -14.08 4.27
C PRO A 118 17.21 -15.12 3.17
N HIS A 119 16.25 -16.03 3.34
CA HIS A 119 15.86 -17.05 2.39
C HIS A 119 14.54 -16.73 1.69
N LEU A 120 13.98 -15.52 1.85
CA LEU A 120 12.87 -15.03 1.04
C LEU A 120 13.33 -14.89 -0.42
N VAL A 121 13.43 -16.02 -1.09
CA VAL A 121 13.65 -16.16 -2.51
C VAL A 121 12.27 -16.37 -3.10
N ILE A 122 11.93 -15.56 -4.10
CA ILE A 122 10.78 -15.81 -4.99
C ILE A 122 10.88 -17.31 -5.39
N PRO A 123 9.98 -18.21 -4.91
CA PRO A 123 8.54 -18.02 -4.75
C PRO A 123 7.97 -18.49 -3.39
N GLN A 124 8.51 -18.03 -2.25
CA GLN A 124 7.97 -18.45 -0.94
C GLN A 124 6.61 -17.83 -0.59
N LEU A 125 6.30 -16.63 -1.11
CA LEU A 125 4.97 -16.05 -0.98
C LEU A 125 4.00 -16.72 -1.96
N GLN A 126 2.82 -17.06 -1.47
CA GLN A 126 1.79 -17.77 -2.22
C GLN A 126 0.49 -17.01 -2.17
N ALA A 127 0.03 -16.55 -3.34
CA ALA A 127 -1.27 -15.91 -3.48
C ALA A 127 -2.39 -16.89 -3.08
N ALA A 128 -3.29 -16.45 -2.19
CA ALA A 128 -4.56 -17.13 -1.97
C ALA A 128 -5.46 -16.92 -3.20
N PRO A 129 -5.72 -17.96 -4.02
CA PRO A 129 -6.29 -17.80 -5.36
C PRO A 129 -7.72 -17.24 -5.38
N ASP A 130 -8.44 -17.34 -4.26
CA ASP A 130 -9.80 -16.82 -4.13
C ASP A 130 -9.82 -15.28 -3.97
N GLU A 131 -8.71 -14.68 -3.54
CA GLU A 131 -8.63 -13.26 -3.22
C GLU A 131 -7.53 -12.51 -3.99
N VAL A 132 -6.38 -13.16 -4.19
CA VAL A 132 -5.19 -12.62 -4.85
C VAL A 132 -4.90 -13.42 -6.12
N GLU A 133 -4.80 -12.72 -7.24
CA GLU A 133 -4.37 -13.32 -8.51
C GLU A 133 -2.84 -13.42 -8.59
N LEU A 134 -2.14 -12.39 -8.12
CA LEU A 134 -0.70 -12.28 -8.25
C LEU A 134 -0.09 -11.54 -7.05
N VAL A 135 1.02 -12.09 -6.54
CA VAL A 135 1.93 -11.35 -5.65
C VAL A 135 2.92 -10.61 -6.52
N LEU A 136 2.95 -9.30 -6.37
CA LEU A 136 3.82 -8.39 -7.10
C LEU A 136 5.01 -8.01 -6.21
N HIS A 137 6.19 -8.01 -6.81
CA HIS A 137 7.44 -7.63 -6.17
C HIS A 137 8.00 -6.45 -6.96
N VAL A 138 7.89 -5.25 -6.41
CA VAL A 138 8.22 -4.02 -7.14
C VAL A 138 9.45 -3.37 -6.53
N GLY A 139 10.44 -3.04 -7.37
CA GLY A 139 11.65 -2.37 -6.90
C GLY A 139 11.35 -0.94 -6.49
N LEU A 140 11.89 -0.50 -5.34
CA LEU A 140 11.80 0.92 -4.99
C LEU A 140 12.53 1.81 -6.02
N GLU A 141 13.58 1.29 -6.65
CA GLU A 141 14.28 1.96 -7.76
C GLU A 141 13.43 2.08 -9.03
N GLU A 142 12.60 1.07 -9.33
CA GLU A 142 11.65 1.09 -10.43
C GLU A 142 10.61 2.19 -10.19
N LEU A 143 10.02 2.22 -8.99
CA LEU A 143 9.03 3.24 -8.63
C LEU A 143 9.57 4.69 -8.68
N LEU A 144 10.88 4.86 -8.55
CA LEU A 144 11.57 6.15 -8.64
C LEU A 144 12.05 6.49 -10.06
N SER A 145 11.85 5.60 -11.03
CA SER A 145 12.33 5.79 -12.40
C SER A 145 11.47 6.80 -13.18
N ASP A 146 12.11 7.51 -14.11
CA ASP A 146 11.43 8.48 -14.97
C ASP A 146 10.28 7.84 -15.74
N GLY A 147 9.10 8.46 -15.68
CA GLY A 147 7.90 8.01 -16.40
C GLY A 147 7.07 6.94 -15.70
N VAL A 148 7.53 6.40 -14.57
CA VAL A 148 6.75 5.45 -13.76
C VAL A 148 5.67 6.17 -12.96
N PHE A 149 6.03 7.28 -12.30
CA PHE A 149 5.09 8.08 -11.53
C PHE A 149 4.41 9.15 -12.39
N ARG A 150 3.09 9.29 -12.24
CA ARG A 150 2.33 10.44 -12.74
C ARG A 150 1.26 10.89 -11.75
N GLU A 151 0.92 12.18 -11.86
CA GLU A 151 -0.11 12.84 -11.07
C GLU A 151 -1.15 13.45 -12.01
N GLU A 152 -2.43 13.29 -11.69
CA GLU A 152 -3.54 13.91 -12.40
C GLU A 152 -4.47 14.64 -11.42
N LEU A 153 -5.00 15.80 -11.80
CA LEU A 153 -5.99 16.51 -10.98
C LEU A 153 -7.41 16.09 -11.38
N TRP A 154 -8.12 15.44 -10.46
CA TRP A 154 -9.50 15.00 -10.65
C TRP A 154 -10.45 15.81 -9.79
N THR A 155 -11.64 16.09 -10.30
CA THR A 155 -12.68 16.84 -9.59
C THR A 155 -13.74 15.89 -9.02
N PHE A 156 -13.90 15.92 -7.70
CA PHE A 156 -14.88 15.15 -6.94
C PHE A 156 -15.86 16.12 -6.26
N GLY A 157 -17.03 16.29 -6.86
CA GLY A 157 -17.99 17.31 -6.42
C GLY A 157 -17.40 18.71 -6.56
N GLU A 158 -17.30 19.44 -5.45
CA GLU A 158 -16.75 20.80 -5.42
C GLU A 158 -15.23 20.85 -5.18
N HIS A 159 -14.58 19.71 -5.00
CA HIS A 159 -13.16 19.63 -4.66
C HIS A 159 -12.33 19.04 -5.80
N THR A 160 -11.29 19.73 -6.21
CA THR A 160 -10.24 19.16 -7.07
C THR A 160 -9.12 18.60 -6.22
N ARG A 161 -8.73 17.35 -6.50
CA ARG A 161 -7.68 16.65 -5.78
C ARG A 161 -6.79 15.88 -6.76
N PRO A 162 -5.49 15.80 -6.50
CA PRO A 162 -4.60 14.96 -7.27
C PRO A 162 -4.84 13.48 -6.99
N VAL A 163 -4.70 12.71 -8.06
CA VAL A 163 -4.73 11.26 -8.11
C VAL A 163 -3.37 10.81 -8.64
N PHE A 164 -2.82 9.77 -8.02
CA PHE A 164 -1.47 9.30 -8.23
C PHE A 164 -1.50 7.96 -8.91
N PHE A 165 -0.52 7.75 -9.77
CA PHE A 165 -0.37 6.52 -10.52
C PHE A 165 1.10 6.14 -10.56
N PHE A 166 1.37 4.86 -10.37
CA PHE A 166 2.65 4.23 -10.66
C PHE A 166 2.40 3.16 -11.72
N GLU A 167 3.00 3.33 -12.89
CA GLU A 167 2.96 2.36 -13.98
C GLU A 167 4.08 1.33 -13.76
N ILE A 168 3.71 0.11 -13.37
CA ILE A 168 4.63 -1.00 -13.11
C ILE A 168 4.47 -2.07 -14.19
N GLU A 169 5.32 -3.10 -14.18
CA GLU A 169 5.22 -4.15 -15.20
C GLU A 169 3.84 -4.85 -15.19
N GLY A 170 3.06 -4.60 -16.24
CA GLY A 170 1.77 -5.25 -16.48
C GLY A 170 0.60 -4.71 -15.66
N ASP A 171 0.81 -3.74 -14.79
CA ASP A 171 -0.20 -3.20 -13.89
C ASP A 171 -0.04 -1.70 -13.64
N THR A 172 -1.12 -1.05 -13.21
CA THR A 172 -1.10 0.34 -12.76
C THR A 172 -1.53 0.40 -11.31
N VAL A 173 -0.64 0.88 -10.44
CA VAL A 173 -0.97 1.18 -9.05
C VAL A 173 -1.54 2.58 -8.99
N TRP A 174 -2.75 2.72 -8.45
CA TRP A 174 -3.40 4.00 -8.32
C TRP A 174 -4.14 4.07 -7.00
N GLY A 175 -4.88 5.15 -6.77
CA GLY A 175 -5.77 5.18 -5.64
C GLY A 175 -5.03 5.31 -4.29
N ALA A 176 -5.63 4.73 -3.24
CA ALA A 176 -5.08 4.80 -1.89
C ALA A 176 -3.70 4.12 -1.82
N THR A 177 -3.50 3.04 -2.58
CA THR A 177 -2.21 2.36 -2.70
C THR A 177 -1.13 3.28 -3.24
N ALA A 178 -1.42 4.03 -4.31
CA ALA A 178 -0.45 4.98 -4.87
C ALA A 178 -0.16 6.14 -3.91
N ALA A 179 -1.16 6.62 -3.16
CA ALA A 179 -0.93 7.63 -2.12
C ALA A 179 0.00 7.11 -1.00
N MET A 180 -0.21 5.87 -0.54
CA MET A 180 0.67 5.22 0.42
C MET A 180 2.09 5.00 -0.13
N LEU A 181 2.22 4.54 -1.38
CA LEU A 181 3.53 4.39 -2.04
C LEU A 181 4.27 5.72 -2.15
N ARG A 182 3.59 6.79 -2.58
CA ARG A 182 4.17 8.14 -2.62
C ARG A 182 4.65 8.59 -1.24
N ASN A 183 3.85 8.37 -0.19
CA ASN A 183 4.24 8.74 1.17
C ASN A 183 5.47 7.93 1.65
N LEU A 184 5.50 6.62 1.40
CA LEU A 184 6.65 5.76 1.68
C LEU A 184 7.91 6.26 0.97
N LEU A 185 7.83 6.53 -0.33
CA LEU A 185 8.96 6.99 -1.14
C LEU A 185 9.45 8.38 -0.70
N SER A 186 8.53 9.29 -0.33
CA SER A 186 8.88 10.60 0.24
C SER A 186 9.68 10.45 1.53
N ILE A 187 9.25 9.57 2.43
CA ILE A 187 9.97 9.30 3.68
C ILE A 187 11.35 8.72 3.37
N ILE A 188 11.43 7.66 2.55
CA ILE A 188 12.69 6.96 2.23
C ILE A 188 13.71 7.89 1.55
N THR A 189 13.26 8.74 0.63
CA THR A 189 14.13 9.66 -0.12
C THR A 189 14.39 10.97 0.60
N GLY A 190 13.69 11.26 1.70
CA GLY A 190 13.74 12.54 2.39
C GLY A 190 13.20 13.71 1.55
N THR A 191 12.45 13.44 0.47
CA THR A 191 11.79 14.49 -0.30
C THR A 191 10.56 14.98 0.42
N HIS A 192 10.35 16.30 0.43
CA HIS A 192 9.17 16.89 1.03
C HIS A 192 7.94 16.50 0.22
N ASP A 193 6.96 15.84 0.82
CA ASP A 193 5.64 15.65 0.21
C ASP A 193 4.78 16.89 0.46
N PRO A 194 4.57 17.77 -0.55
CA PRO A 194 3.77 19.00 -0.39
C PRO A 194 2.29 18.73 -0.10
N MET A 195 1.88 17.46 -0.14
CA MET A 195 0.49 17.05 -0.06
C MET A 195 0.08 16.38 1.25
N ALA A 196 0.91 16.56 2.28
CA ALA A 196 0.61 16.34 3.68
C ALA A 196 -0.80 16.78 4.15
N GLU A 197 -1.47 17.64 3.39
CA GLU A 197 -2.80 18.20 3.68
C GLU A 197 -3.95 17.43 3.01
N ILE A 198 -3.69 16.54 2.05
CA ILE A 198 -4.72 15.78 1.31
C ILE A 198 -4.91 14.43 1.99
N THR A 199 -5.72 14.47 3.03
CA THR A 199 -5.96 13.37 3.97
C THR A 199 -7.16 12.50 3.58
N HIS A 200 -7.92 12.89 2.56
CA HIS A 200 -9.12 12.20 2.12
C HIS A 200 -8.92 11.66 0.72
N TRP A 201 -8.72 10.34 0.62
CA TRP A 201 -8.52 9.68 -0.66
C TRP A 201 -9.81 9.06 -1.16
N ASP A 202 -10.24 9.44 -2.35
CA ASP A 202 -11.46 8.92 -2.92
C ASP A 202 -11.40 8.92 -4.44
N ALA A 203 -11.75 7.77 -5.04
CA ALA A 203 -12.21 7.69 -6.42
C ALA A 203 -13.62 7.05 -6.45
N PRO A 204 -14.64 7.68 -5.82
CA PRO A 204 -15.97 7.11 -5.78
C PRO A 204 -16.53 7.20 -7.20
N ASN A 205 -16.59 6.05 -7.89
CA ASN A 205 -17.10 5.92 -9.26
C ASN A 205 -16.31 6.69 -10.33
N ALA A 206 -15.00 6.83 -10.19
CA ALA A 206 -14.21 7.22 -11.36
C ALA A 206 -14.37 6.12 -12.42
N VAL A 207 -15.00 6.46 -13.54
CA VAL A 207 -14.93 5.63 -14.75
C VAL A 207 -13.45 5.43 -15.00
N LEU A 208 -12.98 4.19 -14.87
CA LEU A 208 -11.63 3.80 -15.21
C LEU A 208 -11.29 4.42 -16.57
N PRO A 209 -10.17 5.15 -16.71
CA PRO A 209 -9.70 5.60 -18.00
C PRO A 209 -9.72 4.43 -19.00
N PRO A 210 -10.06 4.66 -20.28
CA PRO A 210 -9.94 3.63 -21.30
C PRO A 210 -8.51 3.07 -21.28
N GLY A 211 -8.36 1.78 -20.95
CA GLY A 211 -7.06 1.10 -20.75
C GLY A 211 -6.78 0.59 -19.34
N LEU A 212 -7.59 0.93 -18.33
CA LEU A 212 -7.52 0.37 -16.97
C LEU A 212 -8.71 -0.53 -16.60
N ALA A 213 -9.64 -0.74 -17.54
CA ALA A 213 -10.83 -1.57 -17.40
C ALA A 213 -10.80 -2.72 -18.41
N ASP A 214 -9.94 -3.70 -18.19
CA ASP A 214 -9.94 -4.97 -18.95
C ASP A 214 -10.15 -6.19 -18.03
#